data_AF-A0A2R6KEC4-F1
#
_entry.id   AF-A0A2R6KEC4-F1
#
_cell.length_a   1.000
_cell.length_b   1.000
_cell.length_c   1.000
_cell.angle_alpha   90.00
_cell.angle_beta   90.00
_cell.angle_gamma   90.00
#
_symmetry.space_group_name_H-M   'P 1'
#
loop_
_entity.id
_entity.type
_entity.pdbx_description
1 polymer ?
#
loop_
_entity_poly.entity_id
_entity_poly.type
_entity_poly.pdbx_seq_one_letter_code
_entity_poly.pdbx_strand_id
1 'polypeptide(L)'
;PPVMGAAAFLIVEFLGIPYAEVIIAATIPAIVFFFGVWVMVHLKAAQEGISGVEGEIVDVREHLKRGWFYLLPIGVLLYYILIERLTIDRAAWFSLVAITALIAFAAAYSRRDRGPLVGGIAALFVVTFASYLVAGTDPLGAVAAVASGSAAGGLPATEALGAALQQLMWITLVVSLATLLARPYGDSPLLELDPAVDDASDRAAGVLSRERLANNRAFRVGTFVVKALDGGARTATAVVVAVAAAGVIPGVIGVSGLGPSLTQVIYQASGGSTGSTVLLLLLTAIASIILGMGMPTTVTYIILVSMLGGAISKAGLPILAAHLFILYFGVIADITPPVAVAAYAASGVAKSDQFETGVKAFTLSLNKAIVPFAFMFAPGILLIRVADGGEASVIGWADVTDLSFFVPEVVVPVICLFLGVVALGPTVIGYYYTTVSRSTRALLAAASILLMAPLALFDAVQGLLGLTSLRIAADPLLVDLSLRGVGFALFATLTLRNRRAMDEERTEEAATPTA
;
A
#
# COMPACT_ATOMS: atom_id res chain seq x y z
N PRO A 1 0.97 1.04 1.94
CA PRO A 1 -0.29 0.28 1.73
C PRO A 1 -0.31 -0.34 0.31
N PRO A 2 -1.23 -1.27 -0.06
CA PRO A 2 -1.01 -2.57 -0.74
C PRO A 2 -0.20 -2.61 -2.06
N VAL A 3 0.21 -1.47 -2.59
CA VAL A 3 1.02 -1.30 -3.81
C VAL A 3 2.50 -1.73 -3.61
N MET A 4 3.06 -1.59 -2.41
CA MET A 4 4.50 -1.83 -2.21
C MET A 4 4.88 -3.29 -2.00
N GLY A 5 3.92 -4.18 -1.71
CA GLY A 5 4.17 -5.62 -1.53
C GLY A 5 5.41 -5.95 -0.69
N ALA A 6 6.24 -6.87 -1.20
CA ALA A 6 7.53 -7.22 -0.59
C ALA A 6 8.62 -6.14 -0.78
N ALA A 7 8.46 -5.20 -1.71
CA ALA A 7 9.44 -4.14 -1.96
C ALA A 7 9.58 -3.17 -0.77
N ALA A 8 8.53 -2.98 0.03
CA ALA A 8 8.62 -2.19 1.26
C ALA A 8 9.62 -2.80 2.27
N PHE A 9 9.68 -4.13 2.37
CA PHE A 9 10.65 -4.80 3.24
C PHE A 9 12.07 -4.66 2.70
N LEU A 10 12.23 -4.70 1.38
CA LEU A 10 13.53 -4.43 0.76
C LEU A 10 13.98 -2.99 0.96
N ILE A 11 13.07 -2.00 0.90
CA ILE A 11 13.40 -0.60 1.23
C ILE A 11 13.93 -0.48 2.66
N VAL A 12 13.27 -1.14 3.62
CA VAL A 12 13.74 -1.21 5.02
C VAL A 12 15.14 -1.82 5.11
N GLU A 13 15.37 -2.92 4.41
CA GLU A 13 16.67 -3.62 4.41
C GLU A 13 17.78 -2.78 3.76
N PHE A 14 17.52 -2.16 2.61
CA PHE A 14 18.49 -1.32 1.89
C PHE A 14 18.81 -0.02 2.62
N LEU A 15 17.81 0.63 3.24
CA LEU A 15 17.99 1.92 3.89
C LEU A 15 18.34 1.80 5.38
N GLY A 16 18.10 0.65 6.00
CA GLY A 16 18.28 0.46 7.44
C GLY A 16 17.32 1.27 8.29
N ILE A 17 16.18 1.72 7.74
CA ILE A 17 15.17 2.53 8.45
C ILE A 17 14.00 1.68 8.93
N PRO A 18 13.29 2.06 10.01
CA PRO A 18 12.10 1.36 10.47
C PRO A 18 11.01 1.23 9.40
N TYR A 19 10.33 0.07 9.34
CA TYR A 19 9.21 -0.17 8.41
C TYR A 19 8.06 0.85 8.57
N ALA A 20 7.84 1.35 9.78
CA ALA A 20 6.85 2.39 10.05
C ALA A 20 7.09 3.65 9.22
N GLU A 21 8.36 4.07 9.05
CA GLU A 21 8.71 5.26 8.26
C GLU A 21 8.36 5.08 6.79
N VAL A 22 8.65 3.89 6.23
CA VAL A 22 8.30 3.54 4.85
C VAL A 22 6.79 3.55 4.64
N ILE A 23 6.01 2.98 5.58
CA ILE A 23 4.53 3.00 5.47
C ILE A 23 4.00 4.42 5.54
N ILE A 24 4.42 5.20 6.53
CA ILE A 24 3.93 6.57 6.74
C ILE A 24 4.18 7.38 5.47
N ALA A 25 5.41 7.31 4.94
CA ALA A 25 5.77 8.03 3.74
C ALA A 25 4.98 7.61 2.49
N ALA A 26 4.70 6.31 2.35
CA ALA A 26 3.94 5.79 1.22
C ALA A 26 2.42 5.96 1.34
N THR A 27 1.89 6.41 2.50
CA THR A 27 0.45 6.40 2.77
C THR A 27 -0.31 7.36 1.87
N ILE A 28 0.10 8.64 1.82
CA ILE A 28 -0.57 9.65 0.99
C ILE A 28 -0.49 9.29 -0.50
N PRO A 29 0.69 8.99 -1.09
CA PRO A 29 0.78 8.57 -2.48
C PRO A 29 -0.13 7.38 -2.81
N ALA A 30 -0.21 6.37 -1.93
CA ALA A 30 -1.08 5.21 -2.14
C ALA A 30 -2.56 5.59 -2.15
N ILE A 31 -3.02 6.48 -1.26
CA ILE A 31 -4.40 6.96 -1.26
C ILE A 31 -4.69 7.75 -2.54
N VAL A 32 -3.80 8.65 -2.93
CA VAL A 32 -3.92 9.46 -4.15
C VAL A 32 -3.96 8.58 -5.40
N PHE A 33 -3.20 7.48 -5.42
CA PHE A 33 -3.23 6.49 -6.50
C PHE A 33 -4.63 5.88 -6.67
N PHE A 34 -5.22 5.36 -5.59
CA PHE A 34 -6.58 4.79 -5.64
C PHE A 34 -7.62 5.84 -5.96
N PHE A 35 -7.50 7.02 -5.35
CA PHE A 35 -8.38 8.15 -5.60
C PHE A 35 -8.36 8.56 -7.07
N GLY A 36 -7.19 8.66 -7.70
CA GLY A 36 -7.13 9.06 -9.09
C GLY A 36 -7.60 7.99 -10.08
N VAL A 37 -7.41 6.70 -9.76
CA VAL A 37 -8.09 5.62 -10.52
C VAL A 37 -9.61 5.77 -10.41
N TRP A 38 -10.12 6.01 -9.19
CA TRP A 38 -11.54 6.24 -8.97
C TRP A 38 -12.06 7.45 -9.75
N VAL A 39 -11.37 8.59 -9.73
CA VAL A 39 -11.73 9.79 -10.52
C VAL A 39 -11.82 9.44 -12.01
N MET A 40 -10.81 8.79 -12.57
CA MET A 40 -10.78 8.45 -14.00
C MET A 40 -11.91 7.50 -14.39
N VAL A 41 -12.15 6.46 -13.59
CA VAL A 41 -13.24 5.49 -13.82
C VAL A 41 -14.60 6.16 -13.67
N HIS A 42 -14.78 7.00 -12.65
CA HIS A 42 -16.03 7.72 -12.40
C HIS A 42 -16.38 8.66 -13.55
N LEU A 43 -15.41 9.49 -14.00
CA LEU A 43 -15.64 10.41 -15.12
C LEU A 43 -15.88 9.67 -16.43
N LYS A 44 -15.21 8.52 -16.65
CA LYS A 44 -15.46 7.69 -17.83
C LYS A 44 -16.84 7.05 -17.78
N ALA A 45 -17.28 6.55 -16.63
CA ALA A 45 -18.63 6.02 -16.45
C ALA A 45 -19.71 7.09 -16.68
N ALA A 46 -19.50 8.29 -16.13
CA ALA A 46 -20.40 9.42 -16.33
C ALA A 46 -20.48 9.86 -17.80
N GLN A 47 -19.33 9.91 -18.50
CA GLN A 47 -19.29 10.19 -19.94
C GLN A 47 -20.09 9.18 -20.77
N GLU A 48 -20.06 7.90 -20.40
CA GLU A 48 -20.77 6.82 -21.10
C GLU A 48 -22.22 6.66 -20.62
N GLY A 49 -22.69 7.50 -19.68
CA GLY A 49 -24.04 7.41 -19.13
C GLY A 49 -24.29 6.13 -18.30
N ILE A 50 -23.25 5.50 -17.77
CA ILE A 50 -23.37 4.28 -16.95
C ILE A 50 -23.90 4.67 -15.57
N SER A 51 -25.15 4.31 -15.28
CA SER A 51 -25.79 4.51 -13.99
C SER A 51 -25.55 3.34 -13.03
N GLY A 52 -25.74 3.59 -11.73
CA GLY A 52 -25.75 2.53 -10.72
C GLY A 52 -26.91 1.56 -10.94
N VAL A 53 -26.71 0.28 -10.58
CA VAL A 53 -27.77 -0.73 -10.60
C VAL A 53 -28.66 -0.55 -9.37
N GLU A 54 -29.97 -0.43 -9.56
CA GLU A 54 -30.94 -0.41 -8.46
C GLU A 54 -31.10 -1.84 -7.90
N GLY A 55 -30.72 -2.05 -6.64
CA GLY A 55 -31.13 -3.25 -5.89
C GLY A 55 -30.24 -4.49 -5.97
N GLU A 56 -28.92 -4.36 -5.76
CA GLU A 56 -28.05 -5.50 -5.37
C GLU A 56 -26.75 -5.04 -4.69
N ILE A 57 -26.80 -3.93 -3.94
CA ILE A 57 -25.64 -3.46 -3.16
C ILE A 57 -25.55 -4.25 -1.86
N VAL A 58 -24.52 -5.09 -1.76
CA VAL A 58 -24.14 -5.74 -0.50
C VAL A 58 -23.90 -4.65 0.54
N ASP A 59 -24.62 -4.71 1.66
CA ASP A 59 -24.39 -3.77 2.76
C ASP A 59 -22.98 -3.97 3.31
N VAL A 60 -22.11 -2.98 3.06
CA VAL A 60 -20.71 -2.98 3.51
C VAL A 60 -20.62 -3.23 5.02
N ARG A 61 -21.58 -2.70 5.79
CA ARG A 61 -21.62 -2.89 7.24
C ARG A 61 -21.92 -4.33 7.62
N GLU A 62 -22.86 -4.98 6.94
CA GLU A 62 -23.18 -6.38 7.20
C GLU A 62 -22.01 -7.29 6.81
N HIS A 63 -21.40 -7.04 5.66
CA HIS A 63 -20.23 -7.81 5.21
C HIS A 63 -19.04 -7.65 6.16
N LEU A 64 -18.73 -6.42 6.61
CA LEU A 64 -17.69 -6.16 7.62
C LEU A 64 -18.01 -6.82 8.96
N LYS A 65 -19.27 -6.86 9.39
CA LYS A 65 -19.68 -7.55 10.63
C LYS A 65 -19.53 -9.06 10.54
N ARG A 66 -19.70 -9.66 9.36
CA ARG A 66 -19.46 -11.09 9.15
C ARG A 66 -17.97 -11.39 9.04
N GLY A 67 -17.22 -10.59 8.29
CA GLY A 67 -15.79 -10.80 8.00
C GLY A 67 -14.78 -10.10 8.92
N TRP A 68 -15.21 -9.49 10.04
CA TRP A 68 -14.31 -8.68 10.89
C TRP A 68 -13.06 -9.44 11.35
N PHE A 69 -13.19 -10.77 11.51
CA PHE A 69 -12.11 -11.63 11.96
C PHE A 69 -10.98 -11.75 10.92
N TYR A 70 -11.22 -11.49 9.62
CA TYR A 70 -10.16 -11.41 8.61
C TYR A 70 -9.23 -10.19 8.81
N LEU A 71 -9.70 -9.16 9.52
CA LEU A 71 -8.89 -7.98 9.83
C LEU A 71 -7.98 -8.21 11.04
N LEU A 72 -8.30 -9.18 11.90
CA LEU A 72 -7.53 -9.45 13.12
C LEU A 72 -6.06 -9.81 12.82
N PRO A 73 -5.73 -10.71 11.89
CA PRO A 73 -4.34 -10.99 11.51
C PRO A 73 -3.58 -9.78 11.00
N ILE A 74 -4.23 -8.93 10.20
CA ILE A 74 -3.64 -7.70 9.67
C ILE A 74 -3.37 -6.73 10.83
N GLY A 75 -4.33 -6.57 11.75
CA GLY A 75 -4.18 -5.75 12.94
C GLY A 75 -3.05 -6.23 13.84
N VAL A 76 -2.93 -7.54 14.07
CA VAL A 76 -1.84 -8.17 14.86
C VAL A 76 -0.49 -7.92 14.18
N LEU A 77 -0.41 -8.13 12.86
CA LEU A 77 0.80 -7.86 12.09
C LEU A 77 1.22 -6.39 12.21
N LEU A 78 0.29 -5.46 12.00
CA LEU A 78 0.55 -4.03 12.10
C LEU A 78 0.91 -3.60 13.52
N TYR A 79 0.28 -4.17 14.55
CA TYR A 79 0.62 -3.92 15.96
C TYR A 79 2.08 -4.29 16.23
N TYR A 80 2.50 -5.50 15.85
CA TYR A 80 3.86 -5.96 16.12
C TYR A 80 4.92 -5.17 15.38
N ILE A 81 4.63 -4.70 14.16
CA ILE A 81 5.62 -3.94 13.39
C ILE A 81 5.63 -2.45 13.78
N LEU A 82 4.47 -1.84 14.02
CA LEU A 82 4.38 -0.40 14.25
C LEU A 82 4.56 -0.02 15.72
N ILE A 83 4.02 -0.81 16.65
CA ILE A 83 4.01 -0.49 18.09
C ILE A 83 5.16 -1.21 18.78
N GLU A 84 5.21 -2.54 18.70
CA GLU A 84 6.27 -3.34 19.34
C GLU A 84 7.61 -3.28 18.58
N ARG A 85 7.61 -2.76 17.34
CA ARG A 85 8.80 -2.61 16.49
C ARG A 85 9.61 -3.91 16.34
N LEU A 86 8.90 -5.04 16.32
CA LEU A 86 9.53 -6.34 16.09
C LEU A 86 10.04 -6.44 14.65
N THR A 87 11.01 -7.33 14.46
CA THR A 87 11.46 -7.70 13.12
C THR A 87 10.31 -8.33 12.33
N ILE A 88 10.35 -8.15 11.01
CA ILE A 88 9.26 -8.53 10.09
C ILE A 88 8.94 -10.03 10.18
N ASP A 89 9.97 -10.85 10.28
CA ASP A 89 9.88 -12.31 10.44
C ASP A 89 9.14 -12.71 11.73
N ARG A 90 9.45 -12.05 12.86
CA ARG A 90 8.77 -12.30 14.14
C ARG A 90 7.32 -11.86 14.09
N ALA A 91 7.04 -10.67 13.55
CA ALA A 91 5.68 -10.18 13.40
C ALA A 91 4.83 -11.10 12.51
N ALA A 92 5.41 -11.60 11.42
CA ALA A 92 4.77 -12.58 10.54
C ALA A 92 4.47 -13.90 11.27
N TRP A 93 5.42 -14.42 12.05
CA TRP A 93 5.23 -15.63 12.85
C TRP A 93 4.07 -15.49 13.84
N PHE A 94 4.05 -14.42 14.63
CA PHE A 94 2.95 -14.19 15.59
C PHE A 94 1.60 -13.99 14.90
N SER A 95 1.57 -13.35 13.73
CA SER A 95 0.35 -13.20 12.95
C SER A 95 -0.16 -14.55 12.41
N LEU A 96 0.75 -15.46 12.03
CA LEU A 96 0.41 -16.82 11.60
C LEU A 96 -0.17 -17.65 12.75
N VAL A 97 0.40 -17.52 13.95
CA VAL A 97 -0.15 -18.12 15.16
C VAL A 97 -1.54 -17.55 15.47
N ALA A 98 -1.73 -16.23 15.34
CA ALA A 98 -3.02 -15.58 15.55
C ALA A 98 -4.10 -16.07 14.56
N ILE A 99 -3.77 -16.20 13.28
CA ILE A 99 -4.65 -16.78 12.25
C ILE A 99 -5.03 -18.21 12.64
N THR A 100 -4.04 -19.02 13.01
CA THR A 100 -4.27 -20.42 13.37
C THR A 100 -5.15 -20.55 14.60
N ALA A 101 -4.94 -19.71 15.61
CA ALA A 101 -5.77 -19.63 16.82
C ALA A 101 -7.22 -19.25 16.47
N LEU A 102 -7.40 -18.26 15.59
CA LEU A 102 -8.70 -17.79 15.14
C LEU A 102 -9.46 -18.87 14.36
N ILE A 103 -8.79 -19.58 13.45
CA ILE A 103 -9.38 -20.66 12.66
C ILE A 103 -9.74 -21.84 13.56
N ALA A 104 -8.85 -22.21 14.50
CA ALA A 104 -9.16 -23.24 15.50
C ALA A 104 -10.38 -22.85 16.33
N PHE A 105 -10.49 -21.59 16.76
CA PHE A 105 -11.66 -21.08 17.46
C PHE A 105 -12.93 -21.14 16.61
N ALA A 106 -12.90 -20.66 15.37
CA ALA A 106 -14.02 -20.68 14.45
C ALA A 106 -14.49 -22.12 14.14
N ALA A 107 -13.56 -23.06 14.04
CA ALA A 107 -13.84 -24.49 13.87
C ALA A 107 -14.46 -25.11 15.13
N ALA A 108 -13.93 -24.77 16.31
CA ALA A 108 -14.42 -25.25 17.60
C ALA A 108 -15.80 -24.67 17.95
N TYR A 109 -16.09 -23.46 17.46
CA TYR A 109 -17.32 -22.74 17.72
C TYR A 109 -18.52 -23.46 17.10
N SER A 110 -19.38 -24.01 17.96
CA SER A 110 -20.70 -24.53 17.57
C SER A 110 -21.76 -23.97 18.52
N ARG A 111 -23.04 -23.94 18.11
CA ARG A 111 -24.15 -23.46 18.98
C ARG A 111 -24.20 -24.20 20.33
N ARG A 112 -23.73 -25.45 20.36
CA ARG A 112 -23.65 -26.32 21.55
C ARG A 112 -22.37 -26.14 22.35
N ASP A 113 -21.24 -25.87 21.70
CA ASP A 113 -19.91 -25.78 22.32
C ASP A 113 -19.51 -24.35 22.72
N ARG A 114 -20.28 -23.33 22.32
CA ARG A 114 -19.99 -21.91 22.60
C ARG A 114 -19.75 -21.60 24.08
N GLY A 115 -20.54 -22.20 24.96
CA GLY A 115 -20.47 -21.98 26.42
C GLY A 115 -19.16 -22.49 27.00
N PRO A 116 -18.85 -23.80 26.89
CA PRO A 116 -17.59 -24.35 27.41
C PRO A 116 -16.34 -23.78 26.71
N LEU A 117 -16.41 -23.45 25.42
CA LEU A 117 -15.29 -22.86 24.68
C LEU A 117 -14.94 -21.46 25.21
N VAL A 118 -15.91 -20.54 25.21
CA VAL A 118 -15.69 -19.16 25.66
C VAL A 118 -15.43 -19.11 27.17
N GLY A 119 -16.13 -19.94 27.95
CA GLY A 119 -15.90 -20.08 29.38
C GLY A 119 -14.51 -20.61 29.71
N GLY A 120 -13.99 -21.58 28.95
CA GLY A 120 -12.64 -22.12 29.10
C GLY A 120 -11.55 -21.09 28.78
N ILE A 121 -11.74 -20.32 27.70
CA ILE A 121 -10.83 -19.22 27.34
C ILE A 121 -10.81 -18.15 28.45
N ALA A 122 -11.99 -17.72 28.91
CA ALA A 122 -12.10 -16.72 29.97
C ALA A 122 -11.49 -17.21 31.29
N ALA A 123 -11.75 -18.47 31.67
CA ALA A 123 -11.20 -19.05 32.89
C ALA A 123 -9.67 -19.13 32.83
N LEU A 124 -9.09 -19.63 31.73
CA LEU A 124 -7.64 -19.73 31.60
C LEU A 124 -6.98 -18.35 31.53
N PHE A 125 -7.65 -17.37 30.91
CA PHE A 125 -7.21 -15.97 30.92
C PHE A 125 -7.17 -15.38 32.33
N VAL A 126 -8.23 -15.58 33.14
CA VAL A 126 -8.28 -15.12 34.53
C VAL A 126 -7.18 -15.79 35.37
N VAL A 127 -6.96 -17.10 35.18
CA VAL A 127 -5.87 -17.83 35.86
C VAL A 127 -4.50 -17.26 35.47
N THR A 128 -4.30 -16.97 34.18
CA THR A 128 -3.05 -16.40 33.67
C THR A 128 -2.81 -14.99 34.22
N PHE A 129 -3.84 -14.16 34.24
CA PHE A 129 -3.78 -12.83 34.83
C PHE A 129 -3.47 -12.88 36.33
N ALA A 130 -4.15 -13.76 37.08
CA ALA A 130 -3.87 -13.97 38.50
C ALA A 130 -2.44 -14.46 38.75
N SER A 131 -1.92 -15.33 37.87
CA SER A 131 -0.54 -15.80 37.92
C SER A 131 0.47 -14.67 37.78
N TYR A 132 0.30 -13.77 36.80
CA TYR A 132 1.18 -12.61 36.66
C TYR A 132 1.04 -11.62 37.83
N LEU A 133 -0.18 -11.46 38.37
CA LEU A 133 -0.43 -10.58 39.52
C LEU A 133 0.25 -11.06 40.80
N VAL A 134 0.26 -12.38 41.04
CA VAL A 134 0.75 -12.95 42.32
C VAL A 134 2.21 -13.38 42.21
N ALA A 135 2.57 -14.04 41.11
CA ALA A 135 3.86 -14.70 40.93
C ALA A 135 4.71 -14.05 39.83
N GLY A 136 4.24 -12.98 39.18
CA GLY A 136 5.00 -12.25 38.17
C GLY A 136 5.32 -13.04 36.89
N THR A 137 4.78 -14.25 36.75
CA THR A 137 5.07 -15.19 35.65
C THR A 137 3.80 -15.87 35.17
N ASP A 138 3.88 -16.55 34.02
CA ASP A 138 2.79 -17.36 33.50
C ASP A 138 2.47 -18.55 34.42
N PRO A 139 1.30 -19.20 34.30
CA PRO A 139 0.87 -20.26 35.21
C PRO A 139 1.86 -21.42 35.39
N LEU A 140 2.60 -21.79 34.34
CA LEU A 140 3.62 -22.84 34.43
C LEU A 140 4.84 -22.34 35.21
N GLY A 141 5.28 -21.11 34.94
CA GLY A 141 6.32 -20.43 35.70
C GLY A 141 5.97 -20.30 37.19
N ALA A 142 4.72 -19.98 37.51
CA ALA A 142 4.26 -19.84 38.89
C ALA A 142 4.28 -21.18 39.65
N VAL A 143 3.83 -22.27 39.01
CA VAL A 143 3.92 -23.62 39.59
C VAL A 143 5.39 -24.03 39.78
N ALA A 144 6.25 -23.74 38.81
CA ALA A 144 7.67 -24.03 38.90
C ALA A 144 8.36 -23.22 40.01
N ALA A 145 7.99 -21.95 40.20
CA ALA A 145 8.52 -21.07 41.25
C ALA A 145 8.10 -21.55 42.65
N VAL A 146 6.86 -22.01 42.81
CA VAL A 146 6.39 -22.66 44.04
C VAL A 146 7.16 -23.95 44.30
N ALA A 147 7.39 -24.77 43.26
CA ALA A 147 8.10 -26.04 43.37
C ALA A 147 9.60 -25.87 43.68
N SER A 148 10.22 -24.80 43.19
CA SER A 148 11.64 -24.49 43.42
C SER A 148 11.90 -23.65 44.67
N GLY A 149 10.84 -23.21 45.37
CA GLY A 149 10.94 -22.35 46.54
C GLY A 149 11.40 -20.91 46.23
N SER A 150 11.40 -20.50 44.96
CA SER A 150 11.74 -19.14 44.57
C SER A 150 10.53 -18.21 44.71
N ALA A 151 10.65 -17.16 45.50
CA ALA A 151 9.63 -16.11 45.59
C ALA A 151 9.74 -15.19 44.37
N ALA A 152 8.87 -15.39 43.38
CA ALA A 152 8.70 -14.45 42.29
C ALA A 152 7.72 -13.36 42.73
N GLY A 153 8.16 -12.10 42.71
CA GLY A 153 7.32 -10.95 43.04
C GLY A 153 6.26 -10.72 41.97
N GLY A 154 5.02 -10.47 42.37
CA GLY A 154 3.93 -10.13 41.47
C GLY A 154 4.16 -8.85 40.67
N LEU A 155 3.55 -8.77 39.49
CA LEU A 155 3.55 -7.56 38.68
C LEU A 155 2.41 -6.61 39.10
N PRO A 156 2.56 -5.29 38.90
CA PRO A 156 1.45 -4.34 38.99
C PRO A 156 0.27 -4.77 38.10
N ALA A 157 -0.96 -4.49 38.52
CA ALA A 157 -2.17 -4.97 37.83
C ALA A 157 -2.23 -4.58 36.33
N THR A 158 -1.71 -3.41 35.96
CA THR A 158 -1.65 -2.95 34.56
C THR A 158 -0.66 -3.76 33.73
N GLU A 159 0.52 -4.07 34.28
CA GLU A 159 1.55 -4.87 33.60
C GLU A 159 1.15 -6.34 33.52
N ALA A 160 0.56 -6.88 34.60
CA ALA A 160 0.00 -8.22 34.63
C ALA A 160 -1.11 -8.38 33.58
N LEU A 161 -1.95 -7.36 33.40
CA LEU A 161 -3.00 -7.38 32.38
C LEU A 161 -2.40 -7.36 30.98
N GLY A 162 -1.39 -6.52 30.74
CA GLY A 162 -0.64 -6.49 29.48
C GLY A 162 -0.03 -7.85 29.13
N ALA A 163 0.65 -8.48 30.10
CA ALA A 163 1.25 -9.80 29.93
C ALA A 163 0.19 -10.89 29.68
N ALA A 164 -0.93 -10.88 30.41
CA ALA A 164 -2.03 -11.81 30.18
C ALA A 164 -2.70 -11.64 28.81
N LEU A 165 -2.86 -10.39 28.34
CA LEU A 165 -3.38 -10.09 27.00
C LEU A 165 -2.46 -10.61 25.89
N GLN A 166 -1.13 -10.57 26.08
CA GLN A 166 -0.19 -11.19 25.14
C GLN A 166 -0.37 -12.72 25.05
N GLN A 167 -0.78 -13.37 26.14
CA GLN A 167 -1.05 -14.82 26.18
C GLN A 167 -2.42 -15.21 25.60
N LEU A 168 -3.32 -14.25 25.38
CA LEU A 168 -4.70 -14.53 24.95
C LEU A 168 -4.76 -15.34 23.64
N MET A 169 -3.84 -15.10 22.71
CA MET A 169 -3.77 -15.85 21.44
C MET A 169 -3.44 -17.33 21.68
N TRP A 170 -2.45 -17.61 22.53
CA TRP A 170 -2.05 -18.97 22.90
C TRP A 170 -3.14 -19.69 23.67
N ILE A 171 -3.77 -19.00 24.63
CA ILE A 171 -4.92 -19.51 25.39
C ILE A 171 -6.05 -19.90 24.44
N THR A 172 -6.40 -19.01 23.51
CA THR A 172 -7.45 -19.26 22.52
C THR A 172 -7.12 -20.47 21.65
N LEU A 173 -5.89 -20.58 21.16
CA LEU A 173 -5.44 -21.73 20.37
C LEU A 173 -5.55 -23.04 21.15
N VAL A 174 -4.99 -23.09 22.37
CA VAL A 174 -4.94 -24.30 23.19
C VAL A 174 -6.34 -24.76 23.58
N VAL A 175 -7.19 -23.86 24.07
CA VAL A 175 -8.56 -24.21 24.48
C VAL A 175 -9.40 -24.63 23.27
N SER A 176 -9.23 -23.97 22.12
CA SER A 176 -9.94 -24.34 20.89
C SER A 176 -9.48 -25.71 20.37
N LEU A 177 -8.18 -25.99 20.37
CA LEU A 177 -7.64 -27.29 19.98
C LEU A 177 -8.10 -28.40 20.92
N ALA A 178 -8.08 -28.15 22.23
CA ALA A 178 -8.60 -29.10 23.22
C ALA A 178 -10.09 -29.39 23.00
N THR A 179 -10.87 -28.37 22.65
CA THR A 179 -12.31 -28.52 22.34
C THR A 179 -12.51 -29.33 21.06
N LEU A 180 -11.72 -29.09 20.01
CA LEU A 180 -11.75 -29.85 18.77
C LEU A 180 -11.40 -31.34 18.99
N LEU A 181 -10.42 -31.62 19.84
CA LEU A 181 -10.03 -33.00 20.18
C LEU A 181 -11.07 -33.69 21.06
N ALA A 182 -11.67 -32.97 22.02
CA ALA A 182 -12.71 -33.52 22.90
C ALA A 182 -14.05 -33.73 22.17
N ARG A 183 -14.37 -32.89 21.17
CA ARG A 183 -15.63 -32.92 20.42
C ARG A 183 -15.38 -32.86 18.91
N PRO A 184 -14.85 -33.95 18.31
CA PRO A 184 -14.39 -33.96 16.92
C PRO A 184 -15.51 -33.82 15.87
N TYR A 185 -16.77 -34.10 16.21
CA TYR A 185 -17.90 -34.08 15.28
C TYR A 185 -18.90 -32.98 15.65
N GLY A 186 -19.31 -32.17 14.68
CA GLY A 186 -20.30 -31.10 14.82
C GLY A 186 -20.20 -30.06 13.72
N ASP A 187 -21.18 -29.15 13.66
CA ASP A 187 -21.23 -28.08 12.66
C ASP A 187 -20.35 -26.89 13.08
N SER A 188 -19.66 -26.30 12.10
CA SER A 188 -18.82 -25.09 12.25
C SER A 188 -19.42 -23.94 11.42
N PRO A 189 -20.44 -23.22 11.94
CA PRO A 189 -21.19 -22.21 11.19
C PRO A 189 -20.37 -20.96 10.83
N LEU A 190 -19.16 -20.81 11.38
CA LEU A 190 -18.26 -19.69 11.13
C LEU A 190 -17.12 -20.04 10.17
N LEU A 191 -17.05 -21.29 9.70
CA LEU A 191 -15.93 -21.79 8.91
C LEU A 191 -16.43 -22.42 7.61
N GLU A 192 -16.28 -21.68 6.52
CA GLU A 192 -16.37 -22.19 5.16
C GLU A 192 -14.95 -22.34 4.62
N LEU A 193 -14.55 -23.60 4.36
CA LEU A 193 -13.22 -23.92 3.84
C LEU A 193 -13.23 -23.89 2.32
N ASP A 194 -12.06 -23.67 1.72
CA ASP A 194 -11.86 -23.80 0.28
C ASP A 194 -12.14 -25.26 -0.16
N PRO A 195 -12.83 -25.49 -1.29
CA PRO A 195 -13.11 -26.84 -1.79
C PRO A 195 -11.86 -27.72 -1.93
N ALA A 196 -10.69 -27.15 -2.21
CA ALA A 196 -9.44 -27.89 -2.29
C ALA A 196 -9.00 -28.49 -0.94
N VAL A 197 -9.43 -27.91 0.18
CA VAL A 197 -9.17 -28.42 1.53
C VAL A 197 -10.09 -29.60 1.85
N ASP A 198 -11.35 -29.51 1.43
CA ASP A 198 -12.30 -30.62 1.59
C ASP A 198 -11.88 -31.82 0.73
N ASP A 199 -11.56 -31.59 -0.54
CA ASP A 199 -10.99 -32.61 -1.43
C ASP A 199 -9.73 -33.27 -0.86
N ALA A 200 -8.82 -32.46 -0.29
CA ALA A 200 -7.59 -32.96 0.31
C ALA A 200 -7.88 -33.78 1.58
N SER A 201 -8.86 -33.37 2.37
CA SER A 201 -9.30 -34.09 3.57
C SER A 201 -9.91 -35.44 3.22
N ASP A 202 -10.77 -35.49 2.21
CA ASP A 202 -11.41 -36.71 1.74
C ASP A 202 -10.38 -37.69 1.17
N ARG A 203 -9.45 -37.20 0.33
CA ARG A 203 -8.34 -38.02 -0.20
C ARG A 203 -7.46 -38.56 0.92
N ALA A 204 -7.08 -37.73 1.90
CA ALA A 204 -6.26 -38.16 3.02
C ALA A 204 -6.97 -39.19 3.90
N ALA A 205 -8.27 -38.99 4.17
CA ALA A 205 -9.09 -39.95 4.91
C ALA A 205 -9.23 -41.30 4.16
N GLY A 206 -9.36 -41.25 2.84
CA GLY A 206 -9.39 -42.42 1.96
C GLY A 206 -8.07 -43.20 1.95
N VAL A 207 -6.92 -42.51 1.85
CA VAL A 207 -5.59 -43.14 1.93
C VAL A 207 -5.34 -43.80 3.29
N LEU A 208 -5.87 -43.21 4.37
CA LEU A 208 -5.80 -43.78 5.72
C LEU A 208 -6.84 -44.88 5.99
N SER A 209 -7.66 -45.24 5.00
CA SER A 209 -8.77 -46.20 5.11
C SER A 209 -9.74 -45.88 6.26
N ARG A 210 -9.93 -44.58 6.56
CA ARG A 210 -10.74 -44.10 7.68
C ARG A 210 -11.63 -42.93 7.24
N GLU A 211 -12.71 -43.25 6.54
CA GLU A 211 -13.67 -42.27 6.00
C GLU A 211 -14.30 -41.37 7.09
N ARG A 212 -14.40 -41.85 8.33
CA ARG A 212 -14.88 -41.05 9.47
C ARG A 212 -13.97 -39.85 9.82
N LEU A 213 -12.75 -39.78 9.29
CA LEU A 213 -11.84 -38.65 9.50
C LEU A 213 -12.19 -37.46 8.60
N ALA A 214 -12.81 -37.68 7.44
CA ALA A 214 -13.24 -36.60 6.54
C ALA A 214 -14.15 -35.59 7.24
N ASN A 215 -15.09 -36.09 8.06
CA ASN A 215 -16.04 -35.28 8.82
C ASN A 215 -15.51 -34.83 10.20
N ASN A 216 -14.25 -35.11 10.54
CA ASN A 216 -13.67 -34.71 11.82
C ASN A 216 -13.16 -33.26 11.73
N ARG A 217 -13.68 -32.37 12.58
CA ARG A 217 -13.31 -30.94 12.61
C ARG A 217 -11.82 -30.72 12.86
N ALA A 218 -11.21 -31.47 13.78
CA ALA A 218 -9.78 -31.36 14.07
C ALA A 218 -8.93 -31.80 12.86
N PHE A 219 -9.37 -32.85 12.17
CA PHE A 219 -8.70 -33.32 10.96
C PHE A 219 -8.80 -32.28 9.83
N ARG A 220 -9.97 -31.70 9.59
CA ARG A 220 -10.18 -30.64 8.59
C ARG A 220 -9.37 -29.36 8.88
N VAL A 221 -9.24 -28.97 10.15
CA VAL A 221 -8.36 -27.84 10.52
C VAL A 221 -6.90 -28.21 10.28
N GLY A 222 -6.48 -29.43 10.60
CA GLY A 222 -5.12 -29.90 10.33
C GLY A 222 -4.79 -29.91 8.84
N THR A 223 -5.68 -30.43 8.00
CA THR A 223 -5.52 -30.44 6.54
C THR A 223 -5.53 -29.03 5.96
N PHE A 224 -6.38 -28.14 6.48
CA PHE A 224 -6.35 -26.72 6.14
C PHE A 224 -4.97 -26.11 6.40
N VAL A 225 -4.41 -26.29 7.60
CA VAL A 225 -3.09 -25.73 7.96
C VAL A 225 -2.01 -26.27 7.04
N VAL A 226 -1.97 -27.58 6.79
CA VAL A 226 -1.00 -28.19 5.88
C VAL A 226 -1.16 -27.64 4.46
N LYS A 227 -2.39 -27.47 3.98
CA LYS A 227 -2.63 -26.98 2.63
C LYS A 227 -2.29 -25.50 2.48
N ALA A 228 -2.57 -24.71 3.51
CA ALA A 228 -2.15 -23.30 3.58
C ALA A 228 -0.61 -23.19 3.60
N LEU A 229 0.10 -24.05 4.34
CA LEU A 229 1.56 -24.12 4.34
C LEU A 229 2.11 -24.56 2.98
N ASP A 230 1.51 -25.52 2.29
CA ASP A 230 1.86 -25.93 0.91
C ASP A 230 1.68 -24.76 -0.07
N GLY A 231 0.55 -24.04 -0.01
CA GLY A 231 0.31 -22.85 -0.83
C GLY A 231 1.32 -21.73 -0.54
N GLY A 232 1.58 -21.46 0.75
CA GLY A 232 2.60 -20.51 1.20
C GLY A 232 4.00 -20.88 0.71
N ALA A 233 4.40 -22.16 0.84
CA ALA A 233 5.69 -22.64 0.36
C ALA A 233 5.82 -22.49 -1.16
N ARG A 234 4.81 -22.86 -1.95
CA ARG A 234 4.83 -22.70 -3.42
C ARG A 234 5.01 -21.25 -3.86
N THR A 235 4.26 -20.34 -3.25
CA THR A 235 4.37 -18.91 -3.54
C THR A 235 5.73 -18.35 -3.08
N ALA A 236 6.21 -18.74 -1.89
CA ALA A 236 7.52 -18.34 -1.39
C ALA A 236 8.67 -18.85 -2.26
N THR A 237 8.63 -20.11 -2.74
CA THR A 237 9.66 -20.66 -3.63
C THR A 237 9.82 -19.83 -4.90
N ALA A 238 8.71 -19.41 -5.52
CA ALA A 238 8.76 -18.54 -6.69
C ALA A 238 9.46 -17.20 -6.39
N VAL A 239 9.15 -16.59 -5.24
CA VAL A 239 9.80 -15.34 -4.78
C VAL A 239 11.28 -15.55 -4.47
N VAL A 240 11.65 -16.63 -3.76
CA VAL A 240 13.04 -16.95 -3.40
C VAL A 240 13.89 -17.15 -4.64
N VAL A 241 13.42 -17.94 -5.61
CA VAL A 241 14.13 -18.16 -6.88
C VAL A 241 14.30 -16.84 -7.64
N ALA A 242 13.25 -16.03 -7.71
CA ALA A 242 13.30 -14.73 -8.36
C ALA A 242 14.28 -13.77 -7.69
N VAL A 243 14.28 -13.67 -6.34
CA VAL A 243 15.20 -12.83 -5.58
C VAL A 243 16.65 -13.34 -5.67
N ALA A 244 16.87 -14.65 -5.62
CA ALA A 244 18.19 -15.24 -5.77
C ALA A 244 18.79 -14.97 -7.17
N ALA A 245 17.98 -15.14 -8.22
CA ALA A 245 18.39 -14.79 -9.58
C ALA A 245 18.59 -13.28 -9.75
N ALA A 246 17.69 -12.47 -9.17
CA ALA A 246 17.78 -11.02 -9.19
C ALA A 246 19.04 -10.52 -8.50
N GLY A 247 19.44 -11.09 -7.35
CA GLY A 247 20.62 -10.66 -6.59
C GLY A 247 21.95 -10.78 -7.36
N VAL A 248 22.03 -11.71 -8.32
CA VAL A 248 23.17 -11.81 -9.24
C VAL A 248 23.30 -10.56 -10.11
N ILE A 249 22.19 -9.92 -10.46
CA ILE A 249 22.17 -8.75 -11.34
C ILE A 249 22.85 -7.54 -10.67
N PRO A 250 22.45 -7.04 -9.48
CA PRO A 250 23.21 -6.03 -8.75
C PRO A 250 24.65 -6.43 -8.50
N GLY A 251 24.94 -7.71 -8.24
CA GLY A 251 26.31 -8.21 -8.06
C GLY A 251 27.18 -8.02 -9.32
N VAL A 252 26.69 -8.45 -10.48
CA VAL A 252 27.37 -8.27 -11.78
C VAL A 252 27.44 -6.79 -12.16
N ILE A 253 26.39 -6.01 -11.90
CA ILE A 253 26.35 -4.56 -12.16
C ILE A 253 27.38 -3.82 -11.31
N GLY A 254 27.50 -4.20 -10.03
CA GLY A 254 28.47 -3.65 -9.10
C GLY A 254 29.91 -3.93 -9.54
N VAL A 255 30.20 -5.16 -9.98
CA VAL A 255 31.56 -5.56 -10.43
C VAL A 255 31.89 -5.03 -11.82
N SER A 256 30.90 -4.95 -12.73
CA SER A 256 31.09 -4.45 -14.11
C SER A 256 31.21 -2.92 -14.20
N GLY A 257 30.82 -2.19 -13.14
CA GLY A 257 30.80 -0.73 -13.14
C GLY A 257 29.61 -0.12 -13.88
N LEU A 258 28.70 -0.92 -14.45
CA LEU A 258 27.54 -0.45 -15.21
C LEU A 258 26.60 0.44 -14.38
N GLY A 259 26.41 0.14 -13.10
CA GLY A 259 25.55 0.92 -12.21
C GLY A 259 26.04 2.36 -12.03
N PRO A 260 27.28 2.54 -11.52
CA PRO A 260 27.92 3.85 -11.46
C PRO A 260 27.98 4.58 -12.81
N SER A 261 28.26 3.87 -13.91
CA SER A 261 28.30 4.46 -15.25
C SER A 261 26.93 4.99 -15.70
N LEU A 262 25.86 4.21 -15.56
CA LEU A 262 24.51 4.66 -15.92
C LEU A 262 24.05 5.83 -15.05
N THR A 263 24.30 5.73 -13.74
CA THR A 263 24.06 6.83 -12.80
C THR A 263 24.80 8.10 -13.22
N GLN A 264 26.06 7.98 -13.64
CA GLN A 264 26.88 9.11 -14.06
C GLN A 264 26.40 9.70 -15.40
N VAL A 265 26.01 8.86 -16.36
CA VAL A 265 25.43 9.30 -17.64
C VAL A 265 24.15 10.09 -17.41
N ILE A 266 23.24 9.59 -16.58
CA ILE A 266 21.99 10.30 -16.24
C ILE A 266 22.29 11.63 -15.54
N TYR A 267 23.20 11.63 -14.56
CA TYR A 267 23.57 12.85 -13.83
C TYR A 267 24.22 13.90 -14.75
N GLN A 268 25.15 13.49 -15.62
CA GLN A 268 25.80 14.41 -16.55
C GLN A 268 24.86 14.90 -17.66
N ALA A 269 24.03 14.02 -18.21
CA ALA A 269 23.02 14.38 -19.21
C ALA A 269 21.99 15.38 -18.65
N SER A 270 21.79 15.38 -17.33
CA SER A 270 20.90 16.31 -16.65
C SER A 270 21.54 17.68 -16.39
N GLY A 271 22.83 17.86 -16.70
CA GLY A 271 23.60 19.09 -16.48
C GLY A 271 24.49 19.07 -15.22
N GLY A 272 24.67 17.91 -14.60
CA GLY A 272 25.53 17.74 -13.42
C GLY A 272 25.05 18.58 -12.23
N SER A 273 25.98 19.22 -11.51
CA SER A 273 25.67 20.02 -10.31
C SER A 273 24.93 21.33 -10.61
N THR A 274 24.89 21.77 -11.87
CA THR A 274 24.15 22.96 -12.32
C THR A 274 22.93 22.62 -13.16
N GLY A 275 22.60 21.33 -13.23
CA GLY A 275 21.54 20.77 -14.06
C GLY A 275 20.12 20.95 -13.51
N SER A 276 19.13 20.52 -14.30
CA SER A 276 17.72 20.51 -13.88
C SER A 276 17.39 19.20 -13.16
N THR A 277 16.83 19.31 -11.96
CA THR A 277 16.35 18.17 -11.18
C THR A 277 15.21 17.48 -11.90
N VAL A 278 14.34 18.22 -12.60
CA VAL A 278 13.27 17.63 -13.43
C VAL A 278 13.84 16.74 -14.53
N LEU A 279 14.89 17.20 -15.22
CA LEU A 279 15.50 16.41 -16.28
C LEU A 279 16.12 15.12 -15.73
N LEU A 280 16.78 15.20 -14.57
CA LEU A 280 17.30 14.03 -13.85
C LEU A 280 16.19 13.03 -13.55
N LEU A 281 15.11 13.48 -12.92
CA LEU A 281 13.97 12.64 -12.56
C LEU A 281 13.26 12.06 -13.80
N LEU A 282 13.17 12.83 -14.90
CA LEU A 282 12.60 12.35 -16.16
C LEU A 282 13.45 11.25 -16.79
N LEU A 283 14.77 11.43 -16.86
CA LEU A 283 15.69 10.42 -17.38
C LEU A 283 15.70 9.18 -16.47
N THR A 284 15.67 9.34 -15.15
CA THR A 284 15.55 8.23 -14.21
C THR A 284 14.20 7.52 -14.34
N ALA A 285 13.10 8.23 -14.57
CA ALA A 285 11.79 7.64 -14.81
C ALA A 285 11.77 6.81 -16.10
N ILE A 286 12.31 7.34 -17.19
CA ILE A 286 12.44 6.62 -18.47
C ILE A 286 13.31 5.38 -18.29
N ALA A 287 14.48 5.50 -17.65
CA ALA A 287 15.35 4.37 -17.35
C ALA A 287 14.63 3.33 -16.48
N SER A 288 13.85 3.76 -15.49
CA SER A 288 13.08 2.87 -14.62
C SER A 288 11.98 2.11 -15.38
N ILE A 289 11.30 2.77 -16.32
CA ILE A 289 10.30 2.12 -17.18
C ILE A 289 10.95 1.09 -18.11
N ILE A 290 12.08 1.44 -18.73
CA ILE A 290 12.79 0.54 -19.65
C ILE A 290 13.35 -0.67 -18.91
N LEU A 291 14.04 -0.44 -17.78
CA LEU A 291 14.68 -1.50 -17.02
C LEU A 291 13.69 -2.32 -16.19
N GLY A 292 12.52 -1.76 -15.83
CA GLY A 292 11.51 -2.44 -15.02
C GLY A 292 10.63 -3.42 -15.78
N MET A 293 10.87 -3.63 -17.07
CA MET A 293 9.94 -4.32 -17.96
C MET A 293 9.66 -5.79 -17.58
N GLY A 294 8.40 -6.10 -17.26
CA GLY A 294 7.84 -7.46 -17.22
C GLY A 294 8.35 -8.38 -16.10
N MET A 295 9.09 -7.84 -15.14
CA MET A 295 9.59 -8.58 -13.99
C MET A 295 8.67 -8.40 -12.78
N PRO A 296 8.62 -9.38 -11.85
CA PRO A 296 7.91 -9.18 -10.58
C PRO A 296 8.44 -7.94 -9.84
N THR A 297 7.54 -7.17 -9.22
CA THR A 297 7.86 -5.89 -8.55
C THR A 297 9.08 -5.94 -7.63
N THR A 298 9.26 -7.05 -6.90
CA THR A 298 10.42 -7.29 -6.02
C THR A 298 11.74 -7.28 -6.79
N VAL A 299 11.79 -7.99 -7.92
CA VAL A 299 12.98 -8.09 -8.79
C VAL A 299 13.27 -6.74 -9.43
N THR A 300 12.23 -6.12 -9.99
CA THR A 300 12.30 -4.78 -10.58
C THR A 300 12.91 -3.79 -9.61
N TYR A 301 12.41 -3.74 -8.37
CA TYR A 301 12.91 -2.82 -7.36
C TYR A 301 14.39 -3.02 -7.04
N ILE A 302 14.84 -4.26 -6.82
CA ILE A 302 16.24 -4.59 -6.52
C ILE A 302 17.18 -4.08 -7.62
N ILE A 303 16.84 -4.37 -8.88
CA ILE A 303 17.64 -3.97 -10.04
C ILE A 303 17.66 -2.44 -10.14
N LEU A 304 16.48 -1.81 -10.15
CA LEU A 304 16.37 -0.38 -10.37
C LEU A 304 17.07 0.45 -9.29
N VAL A 305 16.91 0.11 -8.01
CA VAL A 305 17.57 0.84 -6.93
C VAL A 305 19.09 0.66 -6.99
N SER A 306 19.58 -0.54 -7.31
CA SER A 306 21.03 -0.77 -7.47
C SER A 306 21.65 0.03 -8.62
N MET A 307 20.88 0.30 -9.68
CA MET A 307 21.36 0.99 -10.88
C MET A 307 21.14 2.51 -10.85
N LEU A 308 20.00 2.94 -10.30
CA LEU A 308 19.50 4.31 -10.43
C LEU A 308 19.43 5.05 -9.09
N GLY A 309 19.51 4.36 -7.95
CA GLY A 309 19.44 4.99 -6.62
C GLY A 309 20.51 6.06 -6.42
N GLY A 310 21.73 5.80 -6.91
CA GLY A 310 22.85 6.73 -6.85
C GLY A 310 22.69 7.99 -7.73
N ALA A 311 21.84 7.96 -8.75
CA ALA A 311 21.61 9.12 -9.62
C ALA A 311 20.82 10.21 -8.90
N ILE A 312 19.79 9.80 -8.15
CA ILE A 312 18.92 10.71 -7.42
C ILE A 312 19.60 11.20 -6.13
N SER A 313 20.34 10.35 -5.43
CA SER A 313 21.01 10.74 -4.17
C SER A 313 22.03 11.87 -4.36
N LYS A 314 22.67 11.94 -5.53
CA LYS A 314 23.58 13.04 -5.90
C LYS A 314 22.89 14.40 -6.04
N ALA A 315 21.57 14.43 -6.23
CA ALA A 315 20.79 15.66 -6.35
C ALA A 315 20.37 16.25 -4.99
N GLY A 316 20.79 15.64 -3.87
CA GLY A 316 20.43 16.11 -2.52
C GLY A 316 18.98 15.86 -2.15
N LEU A 317 18.28 14.97 -2.88
CA LEU A 317 16.89 14.62 -2.60
C LEU A 317 16.80 13.54 -1.51
N PRO A 318 15.72 13.51 -0.70
CA PRO A 318 15.54 12.50 0.34
C PRO A 318 15.65 11.07 -0.21
N ILE A 319 16.48 10.24 0.41
CA ILE A 319 16.77 8.90 -0.11
C ILE A 319 15.52 8.00 -0.13
N LEU A 320 14.65 8.11 0.87
CA LEU A 320 13.37 7.38 0.89
C LEU A 320 12.47 7.81 -0.27
N ALA A 321 12.42 9.11 -0.60
CA ALA A 321 11.67 9.62 -1.74
C ALA A 321 12.22 9.07 -3.05
N ALA A 322 13.56 9.00 -3.19
CA ALA A 322 14.21 8.40 -4.36
C ALA A 322 13.83 6.92 -4.56
N HIS A 323 13.85 6.12 -3.48
CA HIS A 323 13.45 4.72 -3.53
C HIS A 323 11.98 4.54 -3.91
N LEU A 324 11.09 5.37 -3.37
CA LEU A 324 9.67 5.38 -3.73
C LEU A 324 9.47 5.81 -5.19
N PHE A 325 10.19 6.84 -5.64
CA PHE A 325 10.12 7.33 -7.03
C PHE A 325 10.52 6.24 -8.03
N ILE A 326 11.66 5.60 -7.79
CA ILE A 326 12.17 4.51 -8.63
C ILE A 326 11.18 3.33 -8.64
N LEU A 327 10.66 2.94 -7.47
CA LEU A 327 9.66 1.88 -7.37
C LEU A 327 8.38 2.22 -8.14
N TYR A 328 7.89 3.46 -8.04
CA TYR A 328 6.70 3.92 -8.75
C TYR A 328 6.84 3.75 -10.27
N PHE A 329 7.94 4.23 -10.85
CA PHE A 329 8.17 4.10 -12.29
C PHE A 329 8.47 2.66 -12.71
N GLY A 330 9.12 1.88 -11.86
CA GLY A 330 9.28 0.44 -12.08
C GLY A 330 7.94 -0.30 -12.19
N VAL A 331 6.96 0.02 -11.35
CA VAL A 331 5.63 -0.60 -11.40
C VAL A 331 4.77 -0.04 -12.53
N ILE A 332 4.92 1.24 -12.87
CA ILE A 332 4.22 1.85 -14.02
C ILE A 332 4.67 1.23 -15.36
N ALA A 333 5.86 0.63 -15.43
CA ALA A 333 6.31 -0.11 -16.61
C ALA A 333 5.32 -1.20 -17.07
N ASP A 334 4.65 -1.87 -16.12
CA ASP A 334 3.71 -2.97 -16.40
C ASP A 334 2.41 -2.54 -17.08
N ILE A 335 2.15 -1.23 -17.16
CA ILE A 335 1.00 -0.64 -17.86
C ILE A 335 1.41 0.30 -18.99
N THR A 336 2.71 0.48 -19.23
CA THR A 336 3.24 1.40 -20.24
C THR A 336 3.62 0.63 -21.52
N PRO A 337 3.06 0.97 -22.69
CA PRO A 337 3.48 0.37 -23.97
C PRO A 337 4.97 0.65 -24.27
N PRO A 338 5.71 -0.28 -24.91
CA PRO A 338 5.25 -1.53 -25.53
C PRO A 338 5.17 -2.74 -24.59
N VAL A 339 5.57 -2.60 -23.32
CA VAL A 339 5.72 -3.72 -22.38
C VAL A 339 4.37 -4.15 -21.81
N ALA A 340 3.66 -3.22 -21.16
CA ALA A 340 2.26 -3.29 -20.70
C ALA A 340 1.69 -4.69 -20.33
N VAL A 341 2.47 -5.55 -19.64
CA VAL A 341 2.16 -6.98 -19.44
C VAL A 341 0.81 -7.16 -18.74
N ALA A 342 0.51 -6.33 -17.74
CA ALA A 342 -0.76 -6.39 -17.02
C ALA A 342 -1.96 -5.98 -17.90
N ALA A 343 -1.77 -4.95 -18.74
CA ALA A 343 -2.81 -4.50 -19.67
C ALA A 343 -3.06 -5.54 -20.78
N TYR A 344 -2.02 -6.22 -21.26
CA TYR A 344 -2.16 -7.29 -22.24
C TYR A 344 -2.86 -8.52 -21.67
N ALA A 345 -2.58 -8.90 -20.42
CA ALA A 345 -3.33 -9.94 -19.74
C ALA A 345 -4.82 -9.55 -19.58
N ALA A 346 -5.09 -8.30 -19.20
CA ALA A 346 -6.46 -7.78 -19.07
C ALA A 346 -7.21 -7.77 -20.41
N SER A 347 -6.52 -7.51 -21.53
CA SER A 347 -7.12 -7.55 -22.87
C SER A 347 -7.68 -8.94 -23.24
N GLY A 348 -7.07 -10.02 -22.73
CA GLY A 348 -7.58 -11.38 -22.90
C GLY A 348 -8.93 -11.61 -22.21
N VAL A 349 -9.14 -10.95 -21.06
CA VAL A 349 -10.43 -10.98 -20.35
C VAL A 349 -11.44 -10.07 -21.04
N ALA A 350 -11.02 -8.88 -21.47
CA ALA A 350 -11.87 -7.89 -22.13
C ALA A 350 -12.18 -8.21 -23.62
N LYS A 351 -11.49 -9.20 -24.21
CA LYS A 351 -11.55 -9.54 -25.64
C LYS A 351 -11.27 -8.34 -26.55
N SER A 352 -10.31 -7.52 -26.17
CA SER A 352 -9.89 -6.30 -26.89
C SER A 352 -8.48 -6.45 -27.46
N ASP A 353 -8.10 -5.56 -28.38
CA ASP A 353 -6.72 -5.49 -28.88
C ASP A 353 -5.75 -5.16 -27.74
N GLN A 354 -4.62 -5.88 -27.69
CA GLN A 354 -3.60 -5.75 -26.64
C GLN A 354 -3.02 -4.35 -26.60
N PHE A 355 -2.62 -3.81 -27.76
CA PHE A 355 -1.95 -2.53 -27.86
C PHE A 355 -2.91 -1.38 -27.52
N GLU A 356 -4.13 -1.40 -28.05
CA GLU A 356 -5.17 -0.42 -27.71
C GLU A 356 -5.50 -0.44 -26.21
N THR A 357 -5.60 -1.64 -25.62
CA THR A 357 -5.83 -1.80 -24.18
C THR A 357 -4.67 -1.19 -23.37
N GLY A 358 -3.43 -1.43 -23.80
CA GLY A 358 -2.23 -0.85 -23.19
C GLY A 358 -2.20 0.68 -23.27
N VAL A 359 -2.47 1.25 -24.45
CA VAL A 359 -2.53 2.72 -24.64
C VAL A 359 -3.64 3.31 -23.78
N LYS A 360 -4.81 2.66 -23.70
CA LYS A 360 -5.92 3.14 -22.88
C LYS A 360 -5.60 3.08 -21.40
N ALA A 361 -5.03 1.97 -20.92
CA ALA A 361 -4.59 1.81 -19.54
C ALA A 361 -3.56 2.88 -19.16
N PHE A 362 -2.54 3.10 -20.01
CA PHE A 362 -1.54 4.14 -19.80
C PHE A 362 -2.16 5.53 -19.71
N THR A 363 -3.04 5.89 -20.65
CA THR A 363 -3.71 7.19 -20.69
C THR A 363 -4.57 7.44 -19.43
N LEU A 364 -5.32 6.42 -18.98
CA LEU A 364 -6.12 6.49 -17.75
C LEU A 364 -5.26 6.54 -16.48
N SER A 365 -3.99 6.12 -16.58
CA SER A 365 -3.04 6.06 -15.47
C SER A 365 -2.14 7.30 -15.37
N LEU A 366 -2.32 8.31 -16.23
CA LEU A 366 -1.41 9.46 -16.33
C LEU A 366 -1.25 10.22 -14.99
N ASN A 367 -2.28 10.23 -14.15
CA ASN A 367 -2.21 10.77 -12.80
C ASN A 367 -1.08 10.12 -11.97
N LYS A 368 -0.85 8.81 -12.14
CA LYS A 368 0.17 8.04 -11.42
C LYS A 368 1.58 8.41 -11.87
N ALA A 369 1.76 8.93 -13.08
CA ALA A 369 3.06 9.39 -13.57
C ALA A 369 3.45 10.76 -12.98
N ILE A 370 2.48 11.61 -12.63
CA ILE A 370 2.74 12.98 -12.12
C ILE A 370 2.99 12.99 -10.62
N VAL A 371 2.29 12.15 -9.84
CA VAL A 371 2.40 12.10 -8.37
C VAL A 371 3.85 11.90 -7.89
N PRO A 372 4.68 11.04 -8.51
CA PRO A 372 6.10 10.92 -8.16
C PRO A 372 6.88 12.21 -8.27
N PHE A 373 6.68 12.99 -9.33
CA PHE A 373 7.34 14.29 -9.45
C PHE A 373 6.85 15.26 -8.36
N ALA A 374 5.54 15.29 -8.08
CA ALA A 374 4.98 16.16 -7.05
C ALA A 374 5.69 15.96 -5.70
N PHE A 375 5.86 14.72 -5.26
CA PHE A 375 6.46 14.45 -3.95
C PHE A 375 7.98 14.61 -3.92
N MET A 376 8.66 14.55 -5.06
CA MET A 376 10.11 14.83 -5.12
C MET A 376 10.40 16.31 -4.92
N PHE A 377 9.50 17.20 -5.37
CA PHE A 377 9.64 18.65 -5.17
C PHE A 377 8.92 19.17 -3.93
N ALA A 378 7.97 18.42 -3.38
CA ALA A 378 7.31 18.71 -2.11
C ALA A 378 7.33 17.47 -1.20
N PRO A 379 8.43 17.22 -0.47
CA PRO A 379 8.60 16.05 0.41
C PRO A 379 7.53 15.94 1.50
N GLY A 380 6.85 17.04 1.86
CA GLY A 380 5.71 17.02 2.77
C GLY A 380 4.54 16.15 2.28
N ILE A 381 4.42 15.88 0.97
CA ILE A 381 3.47 14.89 0.43
C ILE A 381 3.80 13.47 0.93
N LEU A 382 5.09 13.16 1.14
CA LEU A 382 5.55 11.92 1.78
C LEU A 382 5.60 12.04 3.31
N LEU A 383 5.07 13.10 3.90
CA LEU A 383 5.18 13.31 5.35
C LEU A 383 6.66 13.29 5.80
N ILE A 384 7.55 13.84 4.98
CA ILE A 384 8.98 13.98 5.26
C ILE A 384 9.30 15.45 5.44
N ARG A 385 9.98 15.79 6.54
CA ARG A 385 10.59 17.11 6.75
C ARG A 385 12.06 17.03 6.37
N VAL A 386 12.53 18.03 5.62
CA VAL A 386 13.95 18.20 5.29
C VAL A 386 14.49 19.32 6.16
N ALA A 387 15.44 19.02 7.04
CA ALA A 387 16.06 20.01 7.92
C ALA A 387 17.13 20.82 7.18
N ASP A 388 17.55 21.96 7.76
CA ASP A 388 18.53 22.91 7.21
C ASP A 388 19.98 22.37 7.03
N GLY A 389 20.17 21.05 7.09
CA GLY A 389 21.42 20.34 6.77
C GLY A 389 21.25 19.23 5.74
N GLY A 390 20.07 19.09 5.11
CA GLY A 390 19.76 18.03 4.16
C GLY A 390 19.38 16.70 4.80
N GLU A 391 19.34 16.61 6.13
CA GLU A 391 18.79 15.45 6.83
C GLU A 391 17.27 15.42 6.65
N ALA A 392 16.78 14.30 6.12
CA ALA A 392 15.36 14.09 5.87
C ALA A 392 14.82 13.02 6.84
N SER A 393 13.77 13.36 7.57
CA SER A 393 13.11 12.45 8.51
C SER A 393 11.60 12.48 8.34
N VAL A 394 10.95 11.38 8.71
CA VAL A 394 9.48 11.31 8.72
C VAL A 394 8.95 12.20 9.85
N ILE A 395 7.91 12.98 9.56
CA ILE A 395 7.34 13.95 10.51
C ILE A 395 6.86 13.27 11.79
N GLY A 396 7.15 13.91 12.92
CA GLY A 396 6.65 13.54 14.24
C GLY A 396 5.49 14.43 14.71
N TRP A 397 5.02 14.16 15.92
CA TRP A 397 3.97 14.98 16.55
C TRP A 397 4.36 16.45 16.75
N ALA A 398 5.64 16.73 17.00
CA ALA A 398 6.15 18.09 17.13
C ALA A 398 6.00 18.89 15.81
N ASP A 399 6.27 18.26 14.68
CA ASP A 399 6.14 18.88 13.36
C ASP A 399 4.68 19.16 13.01
N VAL A 400 3.74 18.30 13.44
CA VAL A 400 2.30 18.52 13.24
C VAL A 400 1.82 19.74 14.04
N THR A 401 2.40 20.00 15.22
CA THR A 401 2.07 21.18 16.03
C THR A 401 2.73 22.47 15.51
N ASP A 402 3.78 22.37 14.69
CA ASP A 402 4.40 23.50 13.99
C ASP A 402 3.55 23.89 12.76
N LEU A 403 2.52 24.70 13.01
CA LEU A 403 1.58 25.10 11.95
C LEU A 403 2.23 25.92 10.82
N SER A 404 3.35 26.61 11.09
CA SER A 404 4.08 27.36 10.08
C SER A 404 4.81 26.48 9.07
N PHE A 405 5.17 25.27 9.46
CA PHE A 405 5.70 24.24 8.55
C PHE A 405 4.57 23.37 8.00
N PHE A 406 3.76 22.80 8.90
CA PHE A 406 2.81 21.74 8.55
C PHE A 406 1.74 22.19 7.55
N VAL A 407 1.20 23.40 7.71
CA VAL A 407 0.14 23.89 6.81
C VAL A 407 0.68 24.12 5.39
N PRO A 408 1.71 24.96 5.17
CA PRO A 408 2.16 25.28 3.83
C PRO A 408 2.97 24.17 3.16
N GLU A 409 3.69 23.31 3.90
CA GLU A 409 4.54 22.27 3.29
C GLU A 409 3.87 20.88 3.22
N VAL A 410 2.87 20.60 4.07
CA VAL A 410 2.17 19.31 4.07
C VAL A 410 0.72 19.48 3.62
N VAL A 411 -0.08 20.24 4.37
CA VAL A 411 -1.54 20.30 4.15
C VAL A 411 -1.88 20.87 2.77
N VAL A 412 -1.30 22.02 2.41
CA VAL A 412 -1.57 22.67 1.13
C VAL A 412 -1.13 21.80 -0.05
N PRO A 413 0.12 21.27 -0.11
CA PRO A 413 0.54 20.38 -1.19
C PRO A 413 -0.30 19.12 -1.32
N VAL A 414 -0.71 18.51 -0.20
CA VAL A 414 -1.57 17.33 -0.21
C VAL A 414 -2.96 17.66 -0.77
N ILE A 415 -3.62 18.73 -0.29
CA ILE A 415 -4.93 19.14 -0.82
C ILE A 415 -4.84 19.46 -2.31
N CYS A 416 -3.83 20.24 -2.71
CA CYS A 416 -3.62 20.58 -4.11
C CYS A 416 -3.30 19.35 -4.97
N LEU A 417 -2.62 18.34 -4.44
CA LEU A 417 -2.39 17.07 -5.13
C LEU A 417 -3.72 16.36 -5.44
N PHE A 418 -4.65 16.25 -4.48
CA PHE A 418 -5.97 15.67 -4.72
C PHE A 418 -6.78 16.48 -5.73
N LEU A 419 -6.81 17.81 -5.59
CA LEU A 419 -7.49 18.70 -6.53
C LEU A 419 -6.89 18.62 -7.94
N GLY A 420 -5.56 18.51 -8.03
CA GLY A 420 -4.85 18.36 -9.29
C GLY A 420 -5.17 17.04 -10.00
N VAL A 421 -5.38 15.96 -9.25
CA VAL A 421 -5.87 14.68 -9.79
C VAL A 421 -7.30 14.81 -10.33
N VAL A 422 -8.19 15.51 -9.61
CA VAL A 422 -9.54 15.82 -10.10
C VAL A 422 -9.47 16.67 -11.37
N ALA A 423 -8.63 17.70 -11.40
CA ALA A 423 -8.42 18.56 -12.56
C ALA A 423 -7.88 17.79 -13.77
N LEU A 424 -7.04 16.77 -13.56
CA LEU A 424 -6.48 15.94 -14.64
C LEU A 424 -7.55 15.07 -15.30
N GLY A 425 -8.53 14.58 -14.56
CA GLY A 425 -9.57 13.68 -15.07
C GLY A 425 -10.25 14.18 -16.37
N PRO A 426 -10.86 15.38 -16.36
CA PRO A 426 -11.50 15.94 -17.55
C PRO A 426 -10.55 16.23 -18.71
N THR A 427 -9.25 16.43 -18.44
CA THR A 427 -8.24 16.63 -19.50
C THR A 427 -8.09 15.39 -20.36
N VAL A 428 -8.13 14.21 -19.72
CA VAL A 428 -7.97 12.92 -20.38
C VAL A 428 -9.31 12.45 -20.96
N ILE A 429 -10.38 12.48 -20.16
CA ILE A 429 -11.69 11.95 -20.54
C ILE A 429 -12.42 12.88 -21.52
N GLY A 430 -12.24 14.20 -21.40
CA GLY A 430 -12.98 15.19 -22.18
C GLY A 430 -14.40 15.46 -21.67
N TYR A 431 -14.71 15.01 -20.45
CA TYR A 431 -16.00 15.16 -19.79
C TYR A 431 -15.79 15.50 -18.31
N TYR A 432 -16.61 16.38 -17.76
CA TYR A 432 -16.67 16.63 -16.32
C TYR A 432 -18.10 16.62 -15.79
N TYR A 433 -18.83 17.73 -15.91
CA TYR A 433 -20.29 17.79 -15.74
C TYR A 433 -21.00 17.79 -17.09
N THR A 434 -20.38 18.43 -18.08
CA THR A 434 -20.71 18.33 -19.50
C THR A 434 -19.42 18.16 -20.31
N THR A 435 -19.54 18.06 -21.63
CA THR A 435 -18.41 17.97 -22.55
C THR A 435 -17.45 19.15 -22.39
N VAL A 436 -16.15 18.87 -22.52
CA VAL A 436 -15.10 19.86 -22.28
C VAL A 436 -14.36 20.15 -23.58
N SER A 437 -14.34 21.42 -23.99
CA SER A 437 -13.64 21.87 -25.19
C SER A 437 -12.12 21.65 -25.12
N ARG A 438 -11.44 21.56 -26.28
CA ARG A 438 -9.97 21.34 -26.33
C ARG A 438 -9.17 22.42 -25.59
N SER A 439 -9.59 23.68 -25.66
CA SER A 439 -8.92 24.79 -24.96
C SER A 439 -9.12 24.67 -23.44
N THR A 440 -10.34 24.36 -22.99
CA THR A 440 -10.62 24.12 -21.58
C THR A 440 -9.84 22.92 -21.04
N ARG A 441 -9.69 21.85 -21.84
CA ARG A 441 -8.84 20.70 -21.50
C ARG A 441 -7.38 21.09 -21.30
N ALA A 442 -6.82 21.92 -22.18
CA ALA A 442 -5.46 22.42 -22.04
C ALA A 442 -5.27 23.28 -20.78
N LEU A 443 -6.24 24.15 -20.47
CA LEU A 443 -6.20 24.96 -19.25
C LEU A 443 -6.38 24.12 -17.98
N LEU A 444 -7.22 23.09 -18.00
CA LEU A 444 -7.34 22.13 -16.90
C LEU A 444 -6.06 21.30 -16.70
N ALA A 445 -5.34 20.97 -17.79
CA ALA A 445 -4.04 20.32 -17.71
C ALA A 445 -2.99 21.23 -17.07
N ALA A 446 -2.97 22.52 -17.46
CA ALA A 446 -2.12 23.52 -16.81
C ALA A 446 -2.47 23.68 -15.32
N ALA A 447 -3.77 23.77 -14.99
CA ALA A 447 -4.24 23.84 -13.61
C ALA A 447 -3.81 22.61 -12.79
N SER A 448 -3.93 21.42 -13.36
CA SER A 448 -3.50 20.17 -12.73
C SER A 448 -2.01 20.17 -12.42
N ILE A 449 -1.15 20.54 -13.38
CA ILE A 449 0.31 20.59 -13.16
C ILE A 449 0.67 21.64 -12.10
N LEU A 450 0.09 22.84 -12.16
CA LEU A 450 0.31 23.90 -11.17
C LEU A 450 -0.16 23.50 -9.76
N LEU A 451 -1.21 22.70 -9.67
CA LEU A 451 -1.71 22.18 -8.40
C LEU A 451 -0.87 21.02 -7.88
N MET A 452 -0.37 20.12 -8.72
CA MET A 452 0.34 18.91 -8.28
C MET A 452 1.82 19.19 -8.02
N ALA A 453 2.52 19.78 -9.00
CA ALA A 453 3.99 19.88 -9.02
C ALA A 453 4.47 21.23 -9.60
N PRO A 454 4.10 22.37 -9.00
CA PRO A 454 4.48 23.70 -9.52
C PRO A 454 5.99 23.93 -9.52
N LEU A 455 6.70 23.43 -8.51
CA LEU A 455 8.14 23.54 -8.40
C LEU A 455 8.89 22.72 -9.46
N ALA A 456 8.30 21.63 -9.95
CA ALA A 456 8.85 20.93 -11.11
C ALA A 456 8.81 21.85 -12.34
N LEU A 457 7.69 22.54 -12.59
CA LEU A 457 7.61 23.49 -13.70
C LEU A 457 8.61 24.64 -13.53
N PHE A 458 8.76 25.16 -12.32
CA PHE A 458 9.72 26.21 -12.02
C PHE A 458 11.17 25.75 -12.26
N ASP A 459 11.55 24.56 -11.79
CA ASP A 459 12.88 23.97 -12.01
C ASP A 459 13.15 23.73 -13.51
N ALA A 460 12.16 23.29 -14.27
CA ALA A 460 12.29 23.13 -15.72
C ALA A 460 12.56 24.47 -16.43
N VAL A 461 11.86 25.54 -16.03
CA VAL A 461 12.09 26.90 -16.56
C VAL A 461 13.48 27.40 -16.16
N GLN A 462 13.89 27.19 -14.91
CA GLN A 462 15.22 27.56 -14.42
C GLN A 462 16.32 26.80 -15.14
N GLY A 463 16.12 25.53 -15.45
CA GLY A 463 17.04 24.72 -16.25
C GLY A 463 17.24 25.30 -17.66
N LEU A 464 16.16 25.72 -18.31
CA LEU A 464 16.22 26.37 -19.63
C LEU A 464 16.92 27.75 -19.56
N LEU A 465 16.59 28.56 -18.55
CA LEU A 465 17.22 29.87 -18.35
C LEU A 465 18.70 29.74 -17.98
N GLY A 466 19.07 28.69 -17.26
CA GLY A 466 20.44 28.36 -16.91
C GLY A 466 21.35 28.14 -18.13
N LEU A 467 20.80 27.72 -19.28
CA LEU A 467 21.53 27.65 -20.56
C LEU A 467 21.95 29.04 -21.08
N THR A 468 21.25 30.09 -20.63
CA THR A 468 21.53 31.50 -20.96
C THR A 468 22.22 32.26 -19.83
N SER A 469 22.73 31.55 -18.80
CA SER A 469 23.31 32.11 -17.57
C SER A 469 22.36 32.97 -16.73
N LEU A 470 21.06 32.99 -17.03
CA LEU A 470 20.03 33.67 -16.25
C LEU A 470 19.49 32.72 -15.18
N ARG A 471 19.39 33.20 -13.94
CA ARG A 471 18.76 32.47 -12.83
C ARG A 471 17.82 33.39 -12.08
N ILE A 472 16.63 32.90 -11.77
CA ILE A 472 15.64 33.63 -10.97
C ILE A 472 15.87 33.25 -9.51
N ALA A 473 16.33 34.19 -8.68
CA ALA A 473 16.35 33.97 -7.24
C ALA A 473 14.94 34.21 -6.69
N ALA A 474 14.27 33.15 -6.25
CA ALA A 474 12.97 33.23 -5.62
C ALA A 474 12.89 32.25 -4.44
N ASP A 475 12.16 32.62 -3.40
CA ASP A 475 11.86 31.73 -2.28
C ASP A 475 11.00 30.56 -2.78
N PRO A 476 11.49 29.30 -2.67
CA PRO A 476 10.76 28.12 -3.13
C PRO A 476 9.36 28.00 -2.55
N LEU A 477 9.17 28.35 -1.27
CA LEU A 477 7.88 28.22 -0.59
C LEU A 477 6.87 29.23 -1.16
N LEU A 478 7.30 30.48 -1.33
CA LEU A 478 6.44 31.51 -1.92
C LEU A 478 6.08 31.17 -3.37
N VAL A 479 7.03 30.65 -4.15
CA VAL A 479 6.77 30.21 -5.53
C VAL A 479 5.77 29.06 -5.56
N ASP A 480 5.96 28.02 -4.74
CA ASP A 480 5.06 26.87 -4.65
C ASP A 480 3.64 27.30 -4.31
N LEU A 481 3.46 28.06 -3.22
CA LEU A 481 2.14 28.51 -2.77
C LEU A 481 1.46 29.43 -3.79
N SER A 482 2.21 30.34 -4.41
CA SER A 482 1.67 31.26 -5.41
C SER A 482 1.19 30.51 -6.65
N LEU A 483 1.98 29.57 -7.16
CA LEU A 483 1.63 28.78 -8.34
C LEU A 483 0.47 27.82 -8.07
N ARG A 484 0.39 27.21 -6.87
CA ARG A 484 -0.79 26.44 -6.45
C ARG A 484 -2.02 27.31 -6.36
N GLY A 485 -1.90 28.54 -5.84
CA GLY A 485 -2.99 29.51 -5.79
C GLY A 485 -3.52 29.86 -7.19
N VAL A 486 -2.64 30.10 -8.16
CA VAL A 486 -3.00 30.30 -9.57
C VAL A 486 -3.68 29.06 -10.15
N GLY A 487 -3.11 27.87 -9.91
CA GLY A 487 -3.69 26.60 -10.36
C GLY A 487 -5.10 26.36 -9.79
N PHE A 488 -5.31 26.67 -8.51
CA PHE A 488 -6.60 26.56 -7.85
C PHE A 488 -7.63 27.53 -8.44
N ALA A 489 -7.26 28.81 -8.61
CA ALA A 489 -8.15 29.80 -9.21
C ALA A 489 -8.56 29.41 -10.64
N LEU A 490 -7.62 28.89 -11.43
CA LEU A 490 -7.87 28.38 -12.77
C LEU A 490 -8.83 27.18 -12.73
N PHE A 491 -8.55 26.17 -11.90
CA PHE A 491 -9.39 24.99 -11.75
C PHE A 491 -10.82 25.33 -11.29
N ALA A 492 -10.96 26.18 -10.27
CA ALA A 492 -12.25 26.59 -9.73
C ALA A 492 -13.07 27.35 -10.80
N THR A 493 -12.45 28.27 -11.52
CA THR A 493 -13.13 29.05 -12.58
C THR A 493 -13.63 28.16 -13.70
N LEU A 494 -12.80 27.22 -14.18
CA LEU A 494 -13.18 26.30 -15.26
C LEU A 494 -14.26 25.32 -14.82
N THR A 495 -14.18 24.85 -13.57
CA THR A 495 -15.19 23.97 -12.98
C THR A 495 -16.56 24.66 -12.89
N LEU A 496 -16.60 25.88 -12.37
CA LEU A 496 -17.84 26.66 -12.27
C LEU A 496 -18.42 26.96 -13.65
N ARG A 497 -17.58 27.28 -14.64
CA ARG A 497 -18.02 27.50 -16.02
C ARG A 497 -18.62 26.24 -16.64
N ASN A 498 -18.00 25.08 -16.45
CA ASN A 498 -18.52 23.81 -16.98
C ASN A 498 -19.84 23.40 -16.30
N ARG A 499 -19.96 23.65 -15.00
CA ARG A 499 -21.20 23.41 -14.27
C ARG A 499 -22.35 24.31 -14.74
N ARG A 500 -22.09 25.60 -14.99
CA ARG A 500 -23.09 26.53 -15.56
C ARG A 500 -23.55 26.10 -16.95
N ALA A 501 -22.62 25.65 -17.80
CA ALA A 501 -22.96 25.13 -19.13
C ALA A 501 -23.89 23.90 -19.05
N MET A 502 -23.67 23.00 -18.09
CA MET A 502 -24.58 21.88 -17.84
C MET A 502 -25.99 22.34 -17.40
N ASP A 503 -26.08 23.34 -16.53
CA ASP A 503 -27.38 23.88 -16.09
C ASP A 503 -28.13 24.55 -17.26
N GLU A 504 -27.42 25.24 -18.15
CA GLU A 504 -27.96 25.82 -19.39
C GLU A 504 -28.49 24.73 -20.34
N GLU A 505 -27.69 23.69 -20.62
CA GLU A 505 -28.09 22.53 -21.46
C GLU A 505 -29.35 21.84 -20.91
N ARG A 506 -29.43 21.62 -19.60
CA ARG A 506 -30.62 21.02 -18.95
C ARG A 506 -31.86 21.90 -19.06
N THR A 507 -31.68 23.22 -19.05
CA THR A 507 -32.78 24.17 -19.18
C THR A 507 -33.30 24.20 -20.62
N GLU A 508 -32.40 24.12 -21.61
CA GLU A 508 -32.76 24.01 -23.03
C GLU A 508 -33.47 22.68 -23.35
N GLU A 509 -32.98 21.56 -22.81
CA GLU A 509 -33.66 20.26 -22.94
C GLU A 509 -35.07 20.29 -22.33
N ALA A 510 -35.25 20.91 -21.16
CA ALA A 510 -36.57 21.04 -20.53
C ALA A 510 -37.51 22.00 -21.28
N ALA A 511 -36.97 22.99 -22.01
CA ALA A 511 -37.75 23.96 -22.79
C ALA A 511 -38.13 23.47 -24.19
N THR A 512 -37.49 22.40 -24.68
CA THR A 512 -37.80 21.80 -25.98
C THR A 512 -38.91 20.76 -25.80
N PRO A 513 -40.15 21.02 -26.26
CA PRO A 513 -41.21 20.02 -26.13
C PRO A 513 -40.81 18.79 -26.94
N THR A 514 -40.74 17.62 -26.29
CA THR A 514 -40.59 16.32 -26.93
C THR A 514 -41.66 16.18 -28.02
N ALA A 515 -41.23 16.17 -29.28
CA ALA A 515 -42.09 15.97 -30.44
C ALA A 515 -42.43 14.49 -30.66
#